data_AF-A0A7X5D206-F1
#
_entry.id   AF-A0A7X5D206-F1
#
_cell.length_a   1.000
_cell.length_b   1.000
_cell.length_c   1.000
_cell.angle_alpha   90.00
_cell.angle_beta   90.00
_cell.angle_gamma   90.00
#
_symmetry.space_group_name_H-M   'P 1'
#
loop_
_entity.id
_entity.type
_entity.pdbx_description
1 polymer ?
#
loop_
_entity_poly.entity_id
_entity_poly.type
_entity_poly.pdbx_seq_one_letter_code
_entity_poly.pdbx_strand_id
1 'polypeptide(L)'
;MKWTAHFCTITKHKMLVMKYCFCVGLYRQGLLHDLSKYSPTEFLVGAKYYQGTRSPNNAEKEKKGYSSSWLHHKGRNKHHFEYWLDYSGKKEPIFVGMKMPVCYVVEMFLDRIAACKTYQKEKYTQKSPLLYYENSKAYHVMYADSQKLLEKLLHILAEQGEQKAFCYARKLIKQQRKNDIKKILYTHSIKKYYK
;
A
#
# COMPACT_ATOMS: atom_id res chain seq x y z
N MET A 1 25.84 12.07 1.06
CA MET A 1 24.96 13.26 0.98
C MET A 1 23.52 12.82 1.31
N LYS A 2 22.64 13.71 1.80
CA LYS A 2 21.26 13.33 2.18
C LYS A 2 20.46 12.69 1.03
N TRP A 3 20.67 13.18 -0.21
CA TRP A 3 19.99 12.66 -1.39
C TRP A 3 20.43 11.23 -1.77
N THR A 4 21.72 10.88 -1.63
CA THR A 4 22.20 9.52 -1.92
C THR A 4 21.62 8.52 -0.93
N ALA A 5 21.62 8.87 0.35
CA ALA A 5 21.03 8.04 1.39
C ALA A 5 19.52 7.87 1.18
N HIS A 6 18.81 8.96 0.83
CA HIS A 6 17.39 8.90 0.49
C HIS A 6 17.11 7.96 -0.69
N PHE A 7 17.88 8.09 -1.78
CA PHE A 7 17.78 7.22 -2.95
C PHE A 7 17.98 5.75 -2.57
N CYS A 8 19.02 5.42 -1.81
CA CYS A 8 19.26 4.07 -1.35
C CYS A 8 18.10 3.52 -0.50
N THR A 9 17.51 4.34 0.38
CA THR A 9 16.37 3.95 1.21
C THR A 9 15.12 3.63 0.39
N ILE A 10 14.71 4.52 -0.53
CA ILE A 10 13.51 4.30 -1.34
C ILE A 10 13.69 3.13 -2.32
N THR A 11 14.90 2.96 -2.86
CA THR A 11 15.23 1.82 -3.73
C THR A 11 15.21 0.52 -2.96
N LYS A 12 15.81 0.46 -1.75
CA LYS A 12 15.76 -0.73 -0.90
C LYS A 12 14.31 -1.12 -0.55
N HIS A 13 13.49 -0.14 -0.15
CA HIS A 13 12.07 -0.35 0.12
C HIS A 13 11.35 -0.93 -1.09
N LYS A 14 11.48 -0.26 -2.25
CA LYS A 14 10.87 -0.71 -3.51
C LYS A 14 11.26 -2.13 -3.89
N MET A 15 12.54 -2.48 -3.80
CA MET A 15 13.03 -3.82 -4.15
C MET A 15 12.47 -4.89 -3.21
N LEU A 16 12.28 -4.55 -1.94
CA LEU A 16 11.69 -5.45 -0.96
C LEU A 16 10.20 -5.68 -1.22
N VAL A 17 9.44 -4.62 -1.52
CA VAL A 17 8.04 -4.75 -1.95
C VAL A 17 7.94 -5.56 -3.23
N MET A 18 8.80 -5.30 -4.22
CA MET A 18 8.85 -6.06 -5.46
C MET A 18 9.06 -7.56 -5.22
N LYS A 19 10.03 -7.93 -4.35
CA LYS A 19 10.27 -9.32 -3.95
C LYS A 19 9.00 -9.94 -3.38
N TYR A 20 8.32 -9.27 -2.46
CA TYR A 20 7.10 -9.79 -1.84
C TYR A 20 5.92 -9.89 -2.82
N CYS A 21 5.75 -8.88 -3.66
CA CYS A 21 4.75 -8.89 -4.73
C CYS A 21 4.95 -10.11 -5.64
N PHE A 22 6.20 -10.42 -6.01
CA PHE A 22 6.51 -11.57 -6.84
C PHE A 22 6.18 -12.88 -6.12
N CYS A 23 6.44 -12.97 -4.82
CA CYS A 23 6.05 -14.13 -4.01
C CYS A 23 4.54 -14.39 -4.02
N VAL A 24 3.68 -13.36 -4.12
CA VAL A 24 2.21 -13.53 -4.14
C VAL A 24 1.62 -13.47 -5.55
N GLY A 25 2.46 -13.30 -6.58
CA GLY A 25 2.08 -13.26 -7.99
C GLY A 25 1.72 -11.87 -8.53
N LEU A 26 1.90 -10.79 -7.77
CA LEU A 26 1.63 -9.40 -8.17
C LEU A 26 2.80 -8.77 -8.95
N TYR A 27 3.24 -9.40 -10.05
CA TYR A 27 4.44 -8.96 -10.79
C TYR A 27 4.37 -7.51 -11.28
N ARG A 28 3.25 -7.11 -11.89
CA ARG A 28 3.06 -5.75 -12.40
C ARG A 28 3.12 -4.71 -11.27
N GLN A 29 2.46 -4.96 -10.15
CA GLN A 29 2.49 -4.08 -8.98
C GLN A 29 3.91 -3.98 -8.43
N GLY A 30 4.63 -5.09 -8.26
CA GLY A 30 6.01 -5.05 -7.77
C GLY A 30 6.94 -4.19 -8.64
N LEU A 31 6.82 -4.30 -9.97
CA LEU A 31 7.59 -3.48 -10.90
C LEU A 31 7.23 -2.00 -10.82
N LEU A 32 5.94 -1.68 -10.68
CA LEU A 32 5.44 -0.30 -10.71
C LEU A 32 5.35 0.37 -9.33
N HIS A 33 5.55 -0.39 -8.26
CA HIS A 33 5.42 0.08 -6.89
C HIS A 33 6.30 1.31 -6.66
N ASP A 34 5.67 2.38 -6.16
CA ASP A 34 6.29 3.62 -5.72
C ASP A 34 7.20 4.31 -6.73
N LEU A 35 6.99 4.11 -8.03
CA LEU A 35 7.78 4.80 -9.06
C LEU A 35 7.64 6.34 -8.99
N SER A 36 6.54 6.84 -8.42
CA SER A 36 6.37 8.29 -8.21
C SER A 36 7.41 8.89 -7.25
N LYS A 37 8.02 8.10 -6.36
CA LYS A 37 9.08 8.54 -5.42
C LYS A 37 10.32 9.09 -6.12
N TYR A 38 10.56 8.69 -7.36
CA TYR A 38 11.70 9.11 -8.17
C TYR A 38 11.41 10.38 -8.99
N SER A 39 10.16 10.86 -8.99
CA SER A 39 9.83 12.14 -9.61
C SER A 39 10.46 13.31 -8.85
N PRO A 40 10.78 14.44 -9.51
CA PRO A 40 11.31 15.62 -8.82
C PRO A 40 10.43 16.11 -7.66
N THR A 41 9.10 16.02 -7.82
CA THR A 41 8.11 16.43 -6.81
C THR A 41 8.25 15.68 -5.48
N GLU A 42 8.58 14.39 -5.53
CA GLU A 42 8.77 13.57 -4.32
C GLU A 42 10.23 13.48 -3.90
N PHE A 43 11.14 13.25 -4.85
CA PHE A 43 12.54 12.94 -4.57
C PHE A 43 13.28 14.14 -3.95
N LEU A 44 13.08 15.35 -4.49
CA LEU A 44 13.78 16.55 -3.99
C LEU A 44 13.34 16.90 -2.56
N VAL A 45 12.03 16.77 -2.29
CA VAL A 45 11.48 16.95 -0.94
C VAL A 45 12.01 15.85 -0.01
N GLY A 46 11.96 14.60 -0.46
CA GLY A 46 12.47 13.46 0.30
C GLY A 46 13.96 13.60 0.66
N ALA A 47 14.79 14.04 -0.28
CA ALA A 47 16.21 14.32 -0.06
C ALA A 47 16.44 15.47 0.92
N LYS A 48 15.65 16.56 0.83
CA LYS A 48 15.73 17.73 1.72
C LYS A 48 15.42 17.36 3.17
N TYR A 49 14.37 16.57 3.38
CA TYR A 49 13.86 16.20 4.71
C TYR A 49 14.38 14.83 5.21
N TYR A 50 15.38 14.25 4.54
CA TYR A 50 15.90 12.94 4.91
C TYR A 50 16.60 12.95 6.28
N GLN A 51 16.18 12.03 7.15
CA GLN A 51 16.72 11.81 8.50
C GLN A 51 17.21 10.37 8.73
N GLY A 52 16.80 9.41 7.89
CA GLY A 52 17.20 8.00 7.96
C GLY A 52 16.45 7.12 8.97
N THR A 53 15.72 7.69 9.92
CA THR A 53 14.99 6.95 10.96
C THR A 53 13.48 6.85 10.73
N ARG A 54 12.93 7.68 9.83
CA ARG A 54 11.50 7.73 9.49
C ARG A 54 11.28 8.34 8.11
N SER A 55 10.02 8.35 7.65
CA SER A 55 9.64 8.98 6.38
C SER A 55 9.96 10.48 6.36
N PRO A 56 10.65 11.00 5.33
CA PRO A 56 10.87 12.44 5.15
C PRO A 56 9.57 13.27 5.13
N ASN A 57 8.46 12.66 4.73
CA ASN A 57 7.15 13.31 4.69
C ASN A 57 6.68 13.74 6.09
N ASN A 58 7.08 13.04 7.16
CA ASN A 58 6.72 13.41 8.53
C ASN A 58 7.46 14.69 8.95
N ALA A 59 8.74 14.81 8.60
CA ALA A 59 9.52 16.02 8.87
C ALA A 59 9.02 17.21 8.03
N GLU A 60 8.52 16.98 6.81
CA GLU A 60 7.86 18.04 6.03
C GLU A 60 6.56 18.51 6.70
N LYS A 61 5.71 17.57 7.15
CA LYS A 61 4.46 17.86 7.88
C LYS A 61 4.71 18.69 9.13
N GLU A 62 5.71 18.33 9.93
CA GLU A 62 6.06 19.10 11.14
C GLU A 62 6.51 20.52 10.82
N LYS A 63 7.20 20.73 9.70
CA LYS A 63 7.69 22.06 9.32
C LYS A 63 6.62 22.93 8.63
N LYS A 64 5.73 22.34 7.83
CA LYS A 64 4.80 23.07 6.96
C LYS A 64 3.32 22.91 7.31
N GLY A 65 2.97 21.97 8.19
CA GLY A 65 1.59 21.53 8.43
C GLY A 65 1.07 20.50 7.41
N TYR A 66 1.81 20.22 6.33
CA TYR A 66 1.45 19.22 5.32
C TYR A 66 2.69 18.64 4.64
N SER A 67 2.52 17.57 3.85
CA SER A 67 3.59 17.07 2.99
C SER A 67 3.18 17.07 1.52
N SER A 68 3.86 17.90 0.73
CA SER A 68 3.66 18.02 -0.71
C SER A 68 3.98 16.71 -1.43
N SER A 69 5.06 16.05 -1.03
CA SER A 69 5.43 14.73 -1.54
C SER A 69 4.40 13.67 -1.18
N TRP A 70 3.85 13.66 0.05
CA TRP A 70 2.80 12.70 0.43
C TRP A 70 1.50 12.91 -0.35
N LEU A 71 1.07 14.16 -0.55
CA LEU A 71 -0.13 14.46 -1.33
C LEU A 71 0.00 13.97 -2.79
N HIS A 72 1.16 14.19 -3.41
CA HIS A 72 1.45 13.70 -4.75
C HIS A 72 1.50 12.15 -4.81
N HIS A 73 2.11 11.56 -3.80
CA HIS A 73 2.35 10.12 -3.69
C HIS A 73 1.09 9.29 -3.51
N LYS A 74 0.26 9.63 -2.52
CA LYS A 74 -0.99 8.92 -2.24
C LYS A 74 -1.98 9.02 -3.40
N GLY A 75 -1.91 10.10 -4.19
CA GLY A 75 -2.73 10.30 -5.38
C GLY A 75 -2.26 9.54 -6.64
N ARG A 76 -1.11 8.85 -6.61
CA ARG A 76 -0.57 8.08 -7.75
C ARG A 76 -0.41 6.58 -7.46
N ASN A 77 -0.25 6.21 -6.20
CA ASN A 77 -0.04 4.82 -5.80
C ASN A 77 -1.30 4.25 -5.18
N LYS A 78 -1.98 3.38 -5.94
CA LYS A 78 -3.30 2.82 -5.62
C LYS A 78 -3.31 1.90 -4.40
N HIS A 79 -2.17 1.50 -3.84
CA HIS A 79 -2.14 0.74 -2.60
C HIS A 79 -2.34 1.63 -1.37
N HIS A 80 -2.26 2.96 -1.48
CA HIS A 80 -2.69 3.84 -0.40
C HIS A 80 -4.22 3.95 -0.40
N PHE A 81 -4.83 3.72 0.76
CA PHE A 81 -6.28 3.79 0.88
C PHE A 81 -6.81 5.20 0.62
N GLU A 82 -6.01 6.25 0.83
CA GLU A 82 -6.37 7.63 0.54
C GLU A 82 -6.58 7.90 -0.96
N TYR A 83 -6.05 7.04 -1.84
CA TYR A 83 -6.35 7.07 -3.28
C TYR A 83 -7.84 6.77 -3.54
N TRP A 84 -8.47 6.01 -2.66
CA TRP A 84 -9.82 5.48 -2.78
C TRP A 84 -10.83 6.27 -1.94
N LEU A 85 -10.53 7.53 -1.61
CA LEU A 85 -11.51 8.40 -0.96
C LEU A 85 -12.38 9.07 -2.00
N ASP A 86 -13.68 9.10 -1.75
CA ASP A 86 -14.66 9.78 -2.60
C ASP A 86 -15.74 10.46 -1.76
N TYR A 87 -16.53 11.31 -2.40
CA TYR A 87 -17.68 11.95 -1.77
C TYR A 87 -18.76 10.92 -1.45
N SER A 88 -19.31 11.01 -0.24
CA SER A 88 -20.37 10.09 0.20
C SER A 88 -21.74 10.35 -0.43
N GLY A 89 -21.92 11.55 -1.02
CA GLY A 89 -23.22 12.06 -1.44
C GLY A 89 -24.14 12.47 -0.28
N LYS A 90 -23.64 12.49 0.96
CA LYS A 90 -24.36 12.90 2.18
C LYS A 90 -23.66 14.09 2.82
N LYS A 91 -24.37 14.80 3.70
CA LYS A 91 -23.78 15.90 4.50
C LYS A 91 -22.66 15.39 5.41
N GLU A 92 -22.85 14.24 6.05
CA GLU A 92 -21.83 13.60 6.89
C GLU A 92 -21.89 12.06 6.80
N PRO A 93 -20.74 11.36 6.79
CA PRO A 93 -19.39 11.93 6.58
C PRO A 93 -19.25 12.44 5.14
N ILE A 94 -18.58 13.58 4.90
CA ILE A 94 -18.38 14.14 3.54
C ILE A 94 -17.58 13.17 2.66
N PHE A 95 -16.48 12.62 3.19
CA PHE A 95 -15.62 11.67 2.48
C PHE A 95 -15.75 10.26 3.06
N VAL A 96 -15.79 9.26 2.18
CA VAL A 96 -15.84 7.85 2.53
C VAL A 96 -14.80 7.05 1.74
N GLY A 97 -14.37 5.93 2.31
CA GLY A 97 -13.49 4.99 1.63
C GLY A 97 -14.26 4.11 0.65
N MET A 98 -13.78 4.02 -0.58
CA MET A 98 -14.30 3.15 -1.63
C MET A 98 -13.64 1.77 -1.57
N LYS A 99 -14.38 0.76 -2.03
CA LYS A 99 -13.90 -0.63 -2.02
C LYS A 99 -12.64 -0.77 -2.87
N MET A 100 -11.54 -1.12 -2.22
CA MET A 100 -10.27 -1.38 -2.90
C MET A 100 -10.28 -2.75 -3.57
N PRO A 101 -9.77 -2.89 -4.80
CA PRO A 101 -9.43 -4.18 -5.38
C PRO A 101 -8.45 -4.94 -4.47
N VAL A 102 -8.65 -6.26 -4.35
CA VAL A 102 -7.88 -7.13 -3.45
C VAL A 102 -6.37 -7.02 -3.68
N CYS A 103 -5.93 -6.91 -4.94
CA CYS A 103 -4.53 -6.72 -5.29
C CYS A 103 -3.89 -5.49 -4.64
N TYR A 104 -4.62 -4.38 -4.49
CA TYR A 104 -4.10 -3.16 -3.85
C TYR A 104 -4.13 -3.25 -2.32
N VAL A 105 -5.08 -3.98 -1.73
CA VAL A 105 -5.04 -4.28 -0.29
C VAL A 105 -3.84 -5.17 0.04
N VAL A 106 -3.55 -6.16 -0.81
CA VAL A 106 -2.37 -7.03 -0.64
C VAL A 106 -1.08 -6.23 -0.87
N GLU A 107 -1.01 -5.37 -1.89
CA GLU A 107 0.15 -4.49 -2.09
C GLU A 107 0.39 -3.58 -0.87
N MET A 108 -0.66 -2.98 -0.31
CA MET A 108 -0.58 -2.15 0.91
C MET A 108 -0.05 -2.94 2.11
N PHE A 109 -0.49 -4.18 2.29
CA PHE A 109 0.01 -5.07 3.33
C PHE A 109 1.52 -5.34 3.17
N LEU A 110 1.96 -5.63 1.94
CA LEU A 110 3.37 -5.89 1.63
C LEU A 110 4.25 -4.64 1.78
N ASP A 111 3.72 -3.48 1.38
CA ASP A 111 4.34 -2.17 1.58
C ASP A 111 4.64 -1.91 3.07
N ARG A 112 3.67 -2.19 3.96
CA ARG A 112 3.87 -2.03 5.41
C ARG A 112 4.97 -2.92 5.96
N ILE A 113 5.04 -4.18 5.53
CA ILE A 113 6.14 -5.09 5.92
C ILE A 113 7.48 -4.49 5.49
N ALA A 114 7.59 -4.06 4.22
CA ALA A 114 8.82 -3.52 3.68
C ALA A 114 9.24 -2.20 4.35
N ALA A 115 8.29 -1.32 4.63
CA ALA A 115 8.54 -0.07 5.33
C ALA A 115 9.05 -0.33 6.76
N CYS A 116 8.38 -1.21 7.51
CA CYS A 116 8.83 -1.60 8.85
C CYS A 116 10.23 -2.21 8.82
N LYS A 117 10.54 -3.12 7.89
CA LYS A 117 11.89 -3.70 7.75
C LYS A 117 12.94 -2.66 7.37
N THR A 118 12.58 -1.72 6.50
CA THR A 118 13.51 -0.67 6.03
C THR A 118 13.92 0.27 7.16
N TYR A 119 12.97 0.70 7.99
CA TYR A 119 13.23 1.67 9.06
C TYR A 119 13.65 1.04 10.39
N GLN A 120 13.09 -0.11 10.77
CA GLN A 120 13.37 -0.73 12.07
C GLN A 120 14.61 -1.64 12.06
N LYS A 121 15.05 -2.11 10.89
CA LYS A 121 16.25 -2.95 10.72
C LYS A 121 16.24 -4.15 11.68
N GLU A 122 17.23 -4.28 12.56
CA GLU A 122 17.35 -5.38 13.52
C GLU A 122 16.19 -5.40 14.54
N LYS A 123 15.51 -4.27 14.74
CA LYS A 123 14.35 -4.16 15.64
C LYS A 123 13.04 -4.64 15.01
N TYR A 124 13.04 -5.01 13.73
CA TYR A 124 11.84 -5.50 13.06
C TYR A 124 11.36 -6.81 13.69
N THR A 125 10.06 -6.90 13.95
CA THR A 125 9.37 -8.14 14.30
C THR A 125 8.15 -8.33 13.40
N GLN A 126 7.59 -9.54 13.36
CA GLN A 126 6.37 -9.78 12.57
C GLN A 126 5.15 -9.00 13.10
N LYS A 127 5.21 -8.51 14.36
CA LYS A 127 4.17 -7.64 14.94
C LYS A 127 4.30 -6.19 14.48
N SER A 128 5.47 -5.77 13.99
CA SER A 128 5.74 -4.36 13.66
C SER A 128 4.72 -3.72 12.69
N PRO A 129 4.28 -4.39 11.60
CA PRO A 129 3.29 -3.82 10.70
C PRO A 129 1.90 -3.66 11.34
N LEU A 130 1.49 -4.61 12.20
CA LEU A 130 0.22 -4.54 12.92
C LEU A 130 0.24 -3.40 13.95
N LEU A 131 1.31 -3.27 14.73
CA LEU A 131 1.48 -2.18 15.69
C LEU A 131 1.46 -0.81 15.00
N TYR A 132 2.13 -0.68 13.85
CA TYR A 132 2.10 0.54 13.05
C TYR A 132 0.68 0.90 12.58
N TYR A 133 -0.09 -0.10 12.14
CA TYR A 133 -1.48 0.09 11.74
C TYR A 133 -2.36 0.52 12.92
N GLU A 134 -2.30 -0.16 14.05
CA GLU A 134 -3.14 0.15 15.22
C GLU A 134 -2.87 1.56 15.76
N ASN A 135 -1.61 2.01 15.77
CA ASN A 135 -1.24 3.38 16.17
C ASN A 135 -1.82 4.48 15.27
N SER A 136 -2.24 4.15 14.04
CA SER A 136 -2.76 5.11 13.05
C SER A 136 -4.21 4.85 12.66
N LYS A 137 -4.81 3.75 13.11
CA LYS A 137 -6.13 3.26 12.72
C LYS A 137 -7.25 4.26 12.91
N ALA A 138 -7.21 5.05 13.99
CA ALA A 138 -8.21 6.06 14.30
C ALA A 138 -8.36 7.13 13.19
N TYR A 139 -7.33 7.32 12.37
CA TYR A 139 -7.32 8.31 11.29
C TYR A 139 -7.62 7.70 9.91
N HIS A 140 -7.82 6.38 9.82
CA HIS A 140 -8.05 5.70 8.55
C HIS A 140 -9.53 5.78 8.13
N VAL A 141 -9.79 6.42 7.00
CA VAL A 141 -11.08 6.36 6.31
C VAL A 141 -11.00 5.29 5.22
N MET A 142 -11.47 4.09 5.53
CA MET A 142 -11.37 2.92 4.65
C MET A 142 -12.72 2.23 4.47
N TYR A 143 -12.92 1.60 3.31
CA TYR A 143 -14.07 0.71 3.11
C TYR A 143 -13.96 -0.50 4.04
N ALA A 144 -15.05 -0.83 4.73
CA ALA A 144 -15.05 -1.83 5.82
C ALA A 144 -14.49 -3.20 5.39
N ASP A 145 -14.84 -3.72 4.22
CA ASP A 145 -14.30 -5.02 3.75
C ASP A 145 -12.79 -4.94 3.46
N SER A 146 -12.33 -3.82 2.89
CA SER A 146 -10.92 -3.60 2.57
C SER A 146 -10.10 -3.49 3.85
N GLN A 147 -10.64 -2.82 4.87
CA GLN A 147 -10.04 -2.72 6.19
C GLN A 147 -9.97 -4.08 6.89
N LYS A 148 -11.07 -4.83 6.96
CA LYS A 148 -11.10 -6.19 7.52
C LYS A 148 -10.10 -7.12 6.85
N LEU A 149 -9.95 -7.00 5.52
CA LEU A 149 -8.98 -7.80 4.78
C LEU A 149 -7.53 -7.44 5.15
N LEU A 150 -7.22 -6.14 5.24
CA LEU A 150 -5.90 -5.67 5.68
C LEU A 150 -5.59 -6.18 7.09
N GLU A 151 -6.51 -6.00 8.04
CA GLU A 151 -6.37 -6.44 9.42
C GLU A 151 -6.12 -7.95 9.50
N LYS A 152 -6.90 -8.74 8.78
CA LYS A 152 -6.71 -10.19 8.72
C LYS A 152 -5.30 -10.58 8.25
N LEU A 153 -4.78 -9.90 7.22
CA LEU A 153 -3.40 -10.15 6.75
C LEU A 153 -2.35 -9.78 7.80
N LEU A 154 -2.53 -8.64 8.49
CA LEU A 154 -1.64 -8.18 9.54
C LEU A 154 -1.65 -9.10 10.77
N HIS A 155 -2.81 -9.61 11.16
CA HIS A 155 -2.94 -10.60 12.23
C HIS A 155 -2.29 -11.93 11.87
N ILE A 156 -2.54 -12.46 10.66
CA ILE A 156 -1.86 -13.69 10.20
C ILE A 156 -0.34 -13.50 10.21
N LEU A 157 0.16 -12.33 9.79
CA LEU A 157 1.59 -12.03 9.86
C LEU A 157 2.10 -12.04 11.31
N ALA A 158 1.43 -11.32 12.20
CA ALA A 158 1.84 -11.15 13.59
C ALA A 158 1.81 -12.46 14.39
N GLU A 159 0.85 -13.34 14.10
CA GLU A 159 0.59 -14.58 14.85
C GLU A 159 1.26 -15.80 14.22
N GLN A 160 1.36 -15.85 12.89
CA GLN A 160 1.75 -17.05 12.13
C GLN A 160 2.94 -16.83 11.19
N GLY A 161 3.44 -15.61 11.07
CA GLY A 161 4.63 -15.26 10.29
C GLY A 161 4.43 -15.09 8.78
N GLU A 162 5.49 -14.62 8.11
CA GLU A 162 5.48 -14.25 6.68
C GLU A 162 5.04 -15.39 5.76
N GLN A 163 5.46 -16.63 6.02
CA GLN A 163 5.14 -17.76 5.13
C GLN A 163 3.63 -18.01 5.05
N LYS A 164 2.94 -18.02 6.20
CA LYS A 164 1.48 -18.22 6.26
C LYS A 164 0.76 -17.02 5.67
N ALA A 165 1.20 -15.81 5.99
CA ALA A 165 0.62 -14.58 5.45
C ALA A 165 0.74 -14.51 3.92
N PHE A 166 1.91 -14.81 3.35
CA PHE A 166 2.14 -14.79 1.90
C PHE A 166 1.39 -15.91 1.18
N CYS A 167 1.26 -17.09 1.80
CA CYS A 167 0.42 -18.16 1.27
C CYS A 167 -1.05 -17.72 1.18
N TYR A 168 -1.58 -17.10 2.24
CA TYR A 168 -2.94 -16.56 2.26
C TYR A 168 -3.13 -15.45 1.23
N ALA A 169 -2.22 -14.47 1.17
CA ALA A 169 -2.22 -13.41 0.17
C ALA A 169 -2.21 -13.95 -1.26
N ARG A 170 -1.36 -14.95 -1.56
CA ARG A 170 -1.31 -15.60 -2.88
C ARG A 170 -2.65 -16.27 -3.24
N LYS A 171 -3.32 -16.91 -2.28
CA LYS A 171 -4.66 -17.51 -2.50
C LYS A 171 -5.68 -16.42 -2.86
N LEU A 172 -5.68 -15.28 -2.17
CA LEU A 172 -6.55 -14.14 -2.47
C LEU A 172 -6.33 -13.60 -3.89
N ILE A 173 -5.07 -13.41 -4.30
CA ILE A 173 -4.74 -12.94 -5.65
C ILE A 173 -5.20 -13.93 -6.72
N LYS A 174 -5.02 -15.24 -6.51
CA LYS A 174 -5.52 -16.27 -7.42
C LYS A 174 -7.05 -16.23 -7.52
N GLN A 175 -7.75 -16.05 -6.39
CA GLN A 175 -9.21 -15.97 -6.39
C GLN A 175 -9.72 -14.72 -7.11
N GLN A 176 -9.10 -13.55 -6.89
CA GLN A 176 -9.43 -12.33 -7.60
C GLN A 176 -9.31 -12.53 -9.11
N ARG A 177 -8.19 -13.06 -9.59
CA ARG A 177 -7.98 -13.34 -11.03
C ARG A 177 -9.04 -14.26 -11.63
N LYS A 178 -9.42 -15.33 -10.92
CA LYS A 178 -10.49 -16.23 -11.36
C LYS A 178 -11.82 -15.49 -11.49
N ASN A 179 -12.15 -14.63 -10.54
CA ASN A 179 -13.38 -13.84 -10.56
C ASN A 179 -13.37 -12.81 -11.71
N ASP A 180 -12.23 -12.15 -11.95
CA ASP A 180 -12.06 -11.19 -13.04
C ASP A 180 -12.27 -11.86 -14.41
N ILE A 181 -11.66 -13.03 -14.63
CA ILE A 181 -11.84 -13.83 -15.86
C ILE A 181 -13.31 -14.23 -16.04
N LYS A 182 -13.96 -14.74 -14.98
CA LYS A 182 -15.38 -15.12 -15.03
C LYS A 182 -16.26 -13.93 -15.42
N LYS A 183 -16.00 -12.75 -14.85
CA LYS A 183 -16.74 -11.53 -15.15
C LYS A 183 -16.59 -11.12 -16.62
N ILE A 184 -15.36 -11.18 -17.15
CA ILE A 184 -15.09 -10.91 -18.57
C ILE A 184 -15.86 -11.87 -19.46
N LEU A 185 -15.79 -13.19 -19.20
CA LEU A 185 -16.49 -14.21 -19.99
C LEU A 185 -18.01 -14.02 -19.96
N TYR A 186 -18.58 -13.72 -18.79
CA TYR A 186 -20.01 -13.44 -18.64
C TYR A 186 -20.46 -12.22 -19.46
N THR A 187 -19.72 -11.11 -19.39
CA THR A 187 -20.02 -9.90 -20.18
C THR A 187 -19.92 -10.15 -21.69
N HIS A 188 -18.96 -10.97 -22.14
CA HIS A 188 -18.86 -11.35 -23.55
C HIS A 188 -20.01 -12.25 -24.01
N SER A 189 -20.43 -13.19 -23.15
CA SER A 189 -21.59 -14.05 -23.42
C SER A 189 -22.86 -13.22 -23.64
N ILE A 190 -23.18 -12.30 -22.71
CA ILE A 190 -24.34 -11.40 -22.85
C ILE A 190 -24.29 -10.62 -24.16
N LYS A 191 -23.15 -10.00 -24.50
CA LYS A 191 -23.03 -9.23 -25.75
C LYS A 191 -23.26 -10.04 -27.02
N LYS A 192 -23.12 -11.38 -26.96
CA LYS A 192 -23.42 -12.28 -28.09
C LYS A 192 -24.91 -12.62 -28.21
N TYR A 193 -25.67 -12.56 -27.10
CA TYR A 193 -27.12 -12.84 -27.10
C TYR A 193 -27.99 -11.62 -27.41
N TYR A 194 -27.45 -10.40 -27.28
CA TYR A 194 -28.15 -9.14 -27.58
C TYR A 194 -27.64 -8.46 -28.85
N LYS A 195 -27.03 -9.23 -29.76
CA LYS A 195 -26.73 -8.86 -31.15
C LYS A 195 -27.53 -9.77 -32.07
#